data_AF-A0A9E3M8U6-F1
#
_entry.id   AF-A0A9E3M8U6-F1
#
_cell.length_a   1.000
_cell.length_b   1.000
_cell.length_c   1.000
_cell.angle_alpha   90.00
_cell.angle_beta   90.00
_cell.angle_gamma   90.00
#
_symmetry.space_group_name_H-M   'P 1'
#
loop_
_entity.id
_entity.type
_entity.pdbx_description
1 polymer ?
#
loop_
_entity_poly.entity_id
_entity_poly.type
_entity_poly.pdbx_seq_one_letter_code
_entity_poly.pdbx_strand_id
1 'polypeptide(L)' 'MIRNKRKLDEFYRKLIKEENISHKQALRIYEALHKEAVALGAISSENILEGLEVDLRIAKAINGLTS' A
#
# COMPACT_ATOMS: atom_id res chain seq x y z
N MET A 1 -4.26 -6.60 14.28
CA MET A 1 -2.80 -6.87 14.33
C MET A 1 -2.53 -8.32 13.96
N ILE A 2 -1.73 -8.58 12.93
CA ILE A 2 -1.36 -9.94 12.53
C ILE A 2 -0.27 -10.44 13.47
N ARG A 3 -0.54 -11.54 14.17
CA ARG A 3 0.32 -12.07 15.26
C ARG A 3 1.51 -12.90 14.76
N ASN A 4 1.47 -13.35 13.49
CA ASN A 4 2.48 -14.24 12.92
C ASN A 4 3.03 -13.66 11.62
N LYS A 5 4.14 -12.93 11.74
CA LYS A 5 4.83 -12.29 10.61
C LYS A 5 5.30 -13.31 9.57
N ARG A 6 5.85 -14.46 10.00
CA ARG A 6 6.38 -15.48 9.09
C ARG A 6 5.31 -16.05 8.15
N LYS A 7 4.15 -16.41 8.70
CA LYS A 7 3.03 -16.92 7.88
C LYS A 7 2.50 -15.87 6.91
N LEU A 8 2.52 -14.59 7.32
CA LEU A 8 2.12 -13.49 6.45
C LEU A 8 3.10 -13.30 5.29
N ASP A 9 4.41 -13.34 5.58
CA ASP A 9 5.45 -13.24 4.56
C ASP A 9 5.39 -14.41 3.56
N GLU A 10 5.15 -15.64 4.05
CA GLU A 10 4.93 -16.82 3.21
C GLU A 10 3.70 -16.68 2.31
N PHE A 11 2.60 -16.15 2.84
CA PHE A 11 1.39 -15.87 2.08
C PHE A 11 1.64 -14.85 0.98
N TYR A 12 2.28 -13.70 1.28
CA TYR A 12 2.57 -12.68 0.26
C TYR A 12 3.51 -13.19 -0.82
N ARG A 13 4.54 -13.97 -0.47
CA ARG A 13 5.43 -14.58 -1.46
C ARG A 13 4.69 -15.53 -2.39
N LYS A 14 3.77 -16.34 -1.85
CA LYS A 14 2.93 -17.23 -2.63
C LYS A 14 2.00 -16.43 -3.55
N LEU A 15 1.33 -15.42 -3.01
CA LEU A 15 0.43 -14.55 -3.74
C LEU A 15 1.15 -13.84 -4.90
N ILE A 16 2.32 -13.25 -4.67
CA ILE A 16 3.12 -12.59 -5.71
C ILE A 16 3.53 -13.58 -6.81
N LYS A 17 3.85 -14.83 -6.44
CA LYS A 17 4.21 -15.86 -7.42
C LYS A 17 3.03 -16.31 -8.28
N GLU A 18 1.83 -16.36 -7.69
CA GLU A 18 0.59 -16.75 -8.36
C GLU A 18 0.01 -15.59 -9.19
N GLU A 19 0.01 -14.37 -8.64
CA GLU A 19 -0.35 -13.13 -9.30
C GLU A 19 0.83 -12.60 -10.13
N ASN A 20 1.18 -13.33 -11.18
CA ASN A 20 2.19 -12.93 -12.15
C ASN A 20 1.60 -11.88 -13.13
N ILE A 21 1.11 -10.77 -12.60
CA ILE A 21 0.56 -9.67 -13.39
C ILE A 21 1.70 -8.84 -13.96
N SER A 22 1.62 -8.49 -15.24
CA SER A 22 2.58 -7.55 -15.82
C SER A 22 2.41 -6.18 -15.17
N HIS A 23 3.50 -5.40 -15.11
CA HIS A 23 3.45 -4.03 -14.59
C HIS A 23 2.35 -3.18 -15.25
N LYS A 24 2.13 -3.35 -16.56
CA LYS A 24 1.07 -2.66 -17.32
C LYS A 24 -0.34 -3.09 -16.91
N GLN A 25 -0.54 -4.33 -16.50
CA GLN A 25 -1.83 -4.79 -15.97
C GLN A 25 -2.05 -4.25 -14.56
N ALA A 26 -1.03 -4.33 -13.70
CA ALA A 26 -1.08 -3.76 -12.35
C ALA A 26 -1.42 -2.27 -12.38
N LEU A 27 -0.77 -1.51 -13.26
CA LEU A 27 -1.03 -0.07 -13.40
C LEU A 27 -2.47 0.21 -13.82
N ARG A 28 -3.03 -0.55 -14.77
CA ARG A 28 -4.43 -0.38 -15.18
C ARG A 28 -5.41 -0.68 -14.05
N ILE A 29 -5.15 -1.72 -13.25
CA ILE A 29 -5.98 -2.05 -12.08
C ILE A 29 -5.91 -0.91 -11.07
N TYR A 30 -4.70 -0.44 -10.77
CA TYR A 30 -4.49 0.68 -9.86
C TYR A 30 -5.27 1.93 -10.32
N GLU A 31 -5.13 2.32 -11.59
CA GLU A 31 -5.82 3.50 -12.13
C GLU A 31 -7.34 3.40 -12.03
N ALA A 32 -7.90 2.21 -12.27
CA ALA A 32 -9.34 1.96 -12.15
C ALA A 32 -9.81 2.09 -10.70
N LEU A 33 -9.11 1.46 -9.75
CA LEU A 33 -9.42 1.53 -8.32
C LEU A 33 -9.27 2.96 -7.79
N HIS A 34 -8.23 3.67 -8.22
CA HIS A 34 -8.00 5.05 -7.83
C HIS A 34 -9.14 5.97 -8.32
N LYS A 35 -9.56 5.83 -9.58
CA LYS A 35 -10.70 6.60 -10.11
C LYS A 35 -11.99 6.36 -9.32
N GLU A 36 -12.27 5.11 -8.96
CA GLU A 36 -13.44 4.77 -8.15
C GLU A 36 -13.34 5.36 -6.73
N ALA A 37 -12.18 5.24 -6.09
CA ALA A 37 -11.95 5.79 -4.76
C ALA A 37 -12.12 7.32 -4.72
N VAL A 38 -11.71 8.02 -5.79
CA VAL A 38 -11.95 9.45 -5.96
C VAL A 38 -13.44 9.74 -6.17
N ALA A 39 -14.13 8.98 -7.02
CA ALA A 39 -15.57 9.14 -7.25
C ALA A 39 -16.40 8.92 -5.97
N LEU A 40 -15.97 8.00 -5.11
CA LEU A 40 -16.58 7.72 -3.81
C LEU A 40 -16.21 8.76 -2.72
N GLY A 41 -15.31 9.71 -3.01
CA GLY A 41 -14.81 10.69 -2.04
C GLY A 41 -13.94 10.09 -0.94
N ALA A 42 -13.50 8.84 -1.10
CA ALA A 42 -12.58 8.20 -0.17
C ALA A 42 -11.16 8.79 -0.28
N ILE A 43 -10.79 9.22 -1.50
CA ILE A 43 -9.52 9.90 -1.80
C ILE A 43 -9.83 11.22 -2.50
N SER A 44 -9.21 12.31 -2.07
CA SER A 44 -9.31 13.66 -2.63
C SER A 44 -7.92 14.32 -2.63
N SER A 45 -7.71 15.33 -3.46
CA SER A 45 -6.45 16.10 -3.49
C SER A 45 -6.02 16.63 -2.13
N GLU A 46 -6.99 16.93 -1.27
CA GLU A 46 -6.80 17.47 0.07
C GLU A 46 -6.40 16.38 1.07
N ASN A 47 -6.89 15.14 0.88
CA ASN A 47 -6.66 14.03 1.81
C ASN A 47 -5.56 13.05 1.36
N ILE A 48 -5.03 13.16 0.12
CA ILE A 48 -3.98 12.27 -0.42
C ILE A 48 -2.73 12.23 0.46
N LEU A 49 -2.41 13.33 1.13
CA LEU A 49 -1.27 13.43 2.04
C LEU A 49 -1.66 13.27 3.50
N GLU A 50 -2.96 13.15 3.79
CA GLU A 50 -3.47 13.00 5.14
C GLU A 50 -3.06 11.63 5.69
N GLY A 51 -2.37 11.62 6.84
CA GLY A 51 -1.79 10.40 7.42
C GLY A 51 -0.43 9.99 6.85
N LEU A 52 -0.03 10.45 5.66
CA LEU A 52 1.28 10.12 5.07
C LEU A 52 2.45 10.61 5.94
N GLU A 53 2.32 11.80 6.53
CA GLU A 53 3.35 12.33 7.44
C GLU A 53 3.49 11.47 8.70
N VAL A 54 2.38 10.94 9.23
CA VAL A 54 2.37 10.04 10.38
C VAL A 54 3.01 8.71 10.01
N ASP A 55 2.65 8.15 8.85
CA ASP A 55 3.21 6.90 8.35
C ASP A 55 4.71 7.03 8.07
N LEU A 56 5.16 8.15 7.49
CA LEU A 56 6.58 8.46 7.29
C LEU A 56 7.32 8.57 8.61
N ARG A 57 6.71 9.23 9.62
CA ARG A 57 7.30 9.34 10.96
C ARG A 57 7.43 7.98 11.64
N ILE A 58 6.41 7.12 11.54
CA ILE A 58 6.44 5.75 12.07
C ILE A 58 7.49 4.92 11.33
N ALA A 59 7.54 4.99 10.00
CA ALA A 59 8.52 4.27 9.19
C ALA A 59 9.95 4.71 9.53
N LYS A 60 10.20 6.00 9.73
CA LYS A 60 11.51 6.52 10.19
C LYS A 60 11.89 5.97 11.56
N ALA A 61 10.96 5.97 12.52
CA ALA A 61 11.18 5.43 13.85
C ALA A 61 11.49 3.92 13.83
N ILE A 62 10.75 3.13 13.04
CA ILE A 62 10.98 1.68 12.88
C ILE A 62 12.34 1.40 12.24
N ASN A 63 12.75 2.21 11.27
CA ASN A 63 14.01 2.03 10.55
C ASN A 63 15.21 2.71 11.23
N GLY A 64 15.03 3.32 12.41
CA GLY A 64 16.11 4.00 13.13
C GLY A 64 16.67 5.23 12.40
N LEU A 65 15.90 5.82 11.48
CA LEU A 65 16.29 7.00 10.73
C LEU A 65 15.94 8.25 11.54
N THR A 66 16.88 8.73 12.36
CA THR A 66 16.76 10.01 13.07
C THR A 66 17.38 11.14 12.25
N SER A 67 16.51 11.98 11.69
CA SER A 67 16.79 13.24 10.96
C SER A 67 17.67 13.12 9.71
#